data_AF-A0AAV2PW18-F1
#
_entry.id   AF-A0AAV2PW18-F1
#
_cell.length_a   1.000
_cell.length_b   1.000
_cell.length_c   1.000
_cell.angle_alpha   90.00
_cell.angle_beta   90.00
_cell.angle_gamma   90.00
#
_symmetry.space_group_name_H-M   'P 1'
#
loop_
_entity.id
_entity.type
_entity.pdbx_description
1 polymer ?
#
loop_
_entity_poly.entity_id
_entity_poly.type
_entity_poly.pdbx_seq_one_letter_code
_entity_poly.pdbx_strand_id
1 'polypeptide(L)'
;MEGQVDIHNPPRSTEGLVQLWERLDLAERLDYMRSLAPTKREHLANGLVAGGRLGDAITTLLAFTPSLQDVVMVCEILHDMTVAKRFSLSVSLVRAEERWAWGRLLEKLHLAVSERPQDLAELNVTEWTLSQLKLKFNI
;
A
#
# COMPACT_ATOMS: atom_id res chain seq x y z
N MET A 1 -12.56 -19.74 -20.86
CA MET A 1 -12.50 -20.17 -19.44
C MET A 1 -11.74 -19.10 -18.70
N GLU A 2 -12.45 -18.13 -18.13
CA GLU A 2 -11.83 -17.13 -17.26
C GLU A 2 -11.42 -17.85 -15.98
N GLY A 3 -10.11 -17.95 -15.76
CA GLY A 3 -9.58 -18.50 -14.51
C GLY A 3 -10.07 -17.62 -13.38
N GLN A 4 -10.88 -18.20 -12.49
CA GLN A 4 -11.28 -17.59 -11.24
C GLN A 4 -10.00 -17.20 -10.51
N VAL A 5 -9.74 -15.89 -10.38
CA VAL A 5 -8.54 -15.42 -9.70
C VAL A 5 -8.66 -15.89 -8.25
N ASP A 6 -7.64 -16.61 -7.80
CA ASP A 6 -7.49 -16.98 -6.40
C ASP A 6 -7.30 -15.71 -5.58
N ILE A 7 -8.40 -15.19 -5.04
CA ILE A 7 -8.44 -13.97 -4.23
C ILE A 7 -7.61 -14.09 -2.95
N HIS A 8 -7.17 -15.29 -2.59
CA HIS A 8 -6.33 -15.50 -1.43
C HIS A 8 -4.86 -15.63 -1.79
N ASN A 9 -4.48 -15.63 -3.07
CA ASN A 9 -3.10 -15.85 -3.45
C ASN A 9 -2.66 -14.93 -4.60
N PRO A 10 -1.76 -13.97 -4.34
CA PRO A 10 -1.25 -13.10 -5.38
C PRO A 10 -0.53 -13.89 -6.47
N PRO A 11 -0.73 -13.51 -7.75
CA PRO A 11 0.06 -14.06 -8.85
C PRO A 11 1.56 -14.02 -8.53
N ARG A 12 2.26 -15.10 -8.85
CA ARG A 12 3.70 -15.23 -8.54
C ARG A 12 4.58 -14.38 -9.45
N SER A 13 4.09 -14.06 -10.65
CA SER A 13 4.80 -13.21 -11.61
C SER A 13 4.36 -11.75 -11.49
N THR A 14 5.29 -10.84 -11.74
CA THR A 14 5.01 -9.40 -11.82
C THR A 14 3.96 -9.09 -12.88
N GLU A 15 4.04 -9.74 -14.04
CA GLU A 15 3.04 -9.56 -15.12
C GLU A 15 1.64 -9.97 -14.68
N GLY A 16 1.51 -11.13 -14.02
CA GLY A 16 0.22 -11.59 -13.50
C GLY A 16 -0.33 -10.64 -12.44
N LEU A 17 0.53 -10.06 -11.59
CA LEU A 17 0.13 -9.06 -10.60
C LEU A 17 -0.38 -7.78 -11.26
N VAL A 18 0.30 -7.30 -12.30
CA VAL A 18 -0.13 -6.12 -13.03
C VAL A 18 -1.47 -6.38 -13.72
N GLN A 19 -1.63 -7.51 -14.40
CA GLN A 19 -2.90 -7.87 -15.05
C GLN A 19 -4.04 -8.00 -14.04
N LEU A 20 -3.79 -8.61 -12.88
CA LEU A 20 -4.76 -8.66 -11.80
C LEU A 20 -5.13 -7.23 -11.34
N TRP A 21 -4.11 -6.41 -11.07
CA TRP A 21 -4.30 -5.06 -10.56
C TRP A 21 -5.12 -4.18 -11.51
N GLU A 22 -4.86 -4.27 -12.81
CA GLU A 22 -5.61 -3.54 -13.85
C GLU A 22 -7.06 -3.99 -13.98
N ARG A 23 -7.35 -5.27 -13.69
CA ARG A 23 -8.70 -5.83 -13.75
C ARG A 23 -9.56 -5.43 -12.56
N LEU A 24 -8.96 -5.31 -11.38
CA LEU A 24 -9.67 -4.94 -10.16
C LEU A 24 -9.93 -3.44 -10.13
N ASP A 25 -11.15 -3.06 -9.73
CA ASP A 25 -11.47 -1.69 -9.40
C ASP A 25 -10.87 -1.24 -8.04
N LEU A 26 -11.10 0.02 -7.67
CA LEU A 26 -10.56 0.59 -6.44
C LEU A 26 -11.01 -0.15 -5.17
N ALA A 27 -12.29 -0.51 -5.07
CA ALA A 27 -12.85 -1.17 -3.90
C ALA A 27 -12.36 -2.62 -3.83
N GLU A 28 -12.38 -3.31 -4.97
CA GLU A 28 -11.89 -4.68 -5.09
C GLU A 28 -10.42 -4.80 -4.74
N ARG A 29 -9.57 -3.83 -5.09
CA ARG A 29 -8.16 -3.82 -4.69
C ARG A 29 -7.97 -3.72 -3.18
N LEU A 30 -8.77 -2.87 -2.52
CA LEU A 30 -8.71 -2.72 -1.06
C LEU A 30 -9.19 -4.00 -0.37
N ASP A 31 -10.30 -4.57 -0.82
CA ASP A 31 -10.83 -5.82 -0.26
C ASP A 31 -9.88 -6.99 -0.50
N TYR A 32 -9.26 -7.02 -1.67
CA TYR A 32 -8.20 -7.97 -1.97
C TYR A 32 -7.03 -7.83 -1.00
N MET A 33 -6.48 -6.61 -0.80
CA MET A 33 -5.40 -6.37 0.18
C MET A 33 -5.78 -6.80 1.60
N ARG A 34 -7.01 -6.49 2.05
CA ARG A 34 -7.53 -6.89 3.37
C ARG A 34 -7.60 -8.41 3.55
N SER A 35 -7.96 -9.13 2.49
CA SER A 35 -8.11 -10.59 2.52
C SER A 35 -6.77 -11.34 2.57
N LEU A 36 -5.65 -10.67 2.29
CA LEU A 36 -4.33 -11.28 2.24
C LEU A 36 -3.65 -11.34 3.61
N ALA A 37 -3.02 -12.47 3.89
CA ALA A 37 -2.07 -12.61 4.99
C ALA A 37 -0.87 -11.65 4.81
N PRO A 38 -0.20 -11.21 5.90
CA PRO A 38 0.92 -10.26 5.82
C PRO A 38 2.01 -10.64 4.80
N THR A 39 2.46 -11.90 4.79
CA THR A 39 3.49 -12.37 3.84
C THR A 39 3.05 -12.29 2.37
N LYS A 40 1.75 -12.41 2.11
CA LYS A 40 1.18 -12.25 0.77
C LYS A 40 1.01 -10.78 0.40
N ARG A 41 0.73 -9.91 1.38
CA ARG A 41 0.73 -8.45 1.18
C ARG A 41 2.12 -7.94 0.84
N GLU A 42 3.16 -8.45 1.50
CA GLU A 42 4.55 -8.14 1.16
C GLU A 42 4.88 -8.54 -0.29
N HIS A 43 4.51 -9.74 -0.71
CA HIS A 43 4.70 -10.20 -2.10
C HIS A 43 3.93 -9.32 -3.10
N LEU A 44 2.69 -8.97 -2.79
CA LEU A 44 1.88 -8.04 -3.60
C LEU A 44 2.57 -6.67 -3.72
N ALA A 45 2.97 -6.07 -2.60
CA ALA A 45 3.64 -4.77 -2.54
C ALA A 45 4.91 -4.75 -3.41
N ASN A 46 5.78 -5.75 -3.22
CA ASN A 46 7.00 -5.91 -4.01
C ASN A 46 6.72 -6.03 -5.51
N GLY A 47 5.71 -6.81 -5.88
CA GLY A 47 5.32 -7.00 -7.27
C GLY A 47 4.72 -5.73 -7.89
N LEU A 48 3.91 -4.97 -7.15
CA LEU A 48 3.37 -3.69 -7.62
C LEU A 48 4.50 -2.66 -7.86
N VAL A 49 5.48 -2.57 -6.96
CA VAL A 49 6.66 -1.71 -7.19
C VAL A 49 7.43 -2.16 -8.42
N ALA A 50 7.71 -3.46 -8.55
CA ALA A 50 8.45 -4.02 -9.68
C ALA A 50 7.74 -3.83 -11.03
N GLY A 51 6.40 -3.86 -11.02
CA GLY A 51 5.52 -3.65 -12.16
C GLY A 51 5.20 -2.20 -12.47
N GLY A 52 5.83 -1.23 -11.77
CA GLY A 52 5.62 0.19 -12.03
C GLY A 52 4.25 0.72 -11.58
N ARG A 53 3.60 0.06 -10.61
CA ARG A 53 2.25 0.38 -10.10
C ARG A 53 2.28 1.13 -8.78
N LEU A 54 3.39 1.77 -8.43
CA LEU A 54 3.54 2.47 -7.15
C LEU A 54 2.48 3.57 -6.99
N GLY A 55 2.29 4.44 -7.99
CA GLY A 55 1.30 5.52 -7.93
C GLY A 55 -0.15 5.01 -7.85
N ASP A 56 -0.50 4.00 -8.65
CA ASP A 56 -1.81 3.33 -8.59
C ASP A 56 -2.06 2.70 -7.21
N ALA A 57 -1.04 2.08 -6.61
CA ALA A 57 -1.12 1.48 -5.29
C ALA A 57 -1.31 2.53 -4.20
N ILE A 58 -0.58 3.65 -4.26
CA ILE A 58 -0.76 4.79 -3.33
C ILE A 58 -2.18 5.34 -3.42
N THR A 59 -2.68 5.56 -4.63
CA THR A 59 -4.04 6.05 -4.87
C THR A 59 -5.08 5.07 -4.31
N THR A 60 -4.82 3.77 -4.43
CA THR A 60 -5.67 2.73 -3.86
C THR A 60 -5.67 2.80 -2.33
N LEU A 61 -4.48 2.84 -1.72
CA LEU A 61 -4.33 2.91 -0.27
C LEU A 61 -4.98 4.16 0.30
N LEU A 62 -4.95 5.30 -0.39
CA LEU A 62 -5.63 6.54 0.04
C LEU A 62 -7.14 6.36 0.28
N ALA A 63 -7.78 5.46 -0.47
CA ALA A 63 -9.22 5.20 -0.37
C ALA A 63 -9.62 4.34 0.86
N PHE A 64 -8.67 3.92 1.70
CA PHE A 64 -8.97 3.13 2.90
C PHE A 64 -9.98 3.79 3.83
N THR A 65 -10.79 3.00 4.54
CA THR A 65 -11.62 3.52 5.63
C THR A 65 -10.77 3.56 6.90
N PRO A 66 -10.78 4.62 7.72
CA PRO A 66 -9.87 4.76 8.87
C PRO A 66 -10.28 3.87 10.07
N SER A 67 -10.43 2.57 9.85
CA SER A 67 -10.50 1.57 10.91
C SER A 67 -9.09 1.28 11.44
N LEU A 68 -8.98 0.77 12.67
CA LEU A 68 -7.69 0.46 13.28
C LEU A 68 -6.88 -0.52 12.40
N GLN A 69 -7.55 -1.58 11.93
CA GLN A 69 -6.95 -2.62 11.09
C GLN A 69 -6.51 -2.09 9.73
N ASP A 70 -7.31 -1.22 9.11
CA ASP A 70 -6.96 -0.64 7.81
C ASP A 70 -5.75 0.29 7.92
N VAL A 71 -5.64 1.09 9.00
CA VAL A 71 -4.47 1.95 9.23
C VAL A 71 -3.20 1.11 9.34
N VAL A 72 -3.24 0.02 10.12
CA VAL A 72 -2.11 -0.90 10.27
C VAL A 72 -1.74 -1.54 8.94
N MET A 73 -2.73 -2.11 8.23
CA MET A 73 -2.52 -2.72 6.92
C MET A 73 -1.87 -1.74 5.93
N VAL A 74 -2.34 -0.50 5.88
CA VAL A 74 -1.78 0.53 5.00
C VAL A 74 -0.32 0.80 5.38
N CYS A 75 -0.02 1.04 6.66
CA CYS A 75 1.35 1.27 7.12
C CYS A 75 2.29 0.10 6.80
N GLU A 76 1.84 -1.14 6.98
CA GLU A 76 2.59 -2.35 6.64
C GLU A 76 2.88 -2.43 5.13
N ILE A 77 1.87 -2.27 4.29
CA ILE A 77 2.03 -2.29 2.83
C ILE A 77 2.97 -1.18 2.36
N LEU A 78 2.85 0.02 2.93
CA LEU A 78 3.75 1.12 2.62
C LEU A 78 5.19 0.79 2.99
N HIS A 79 5.40 0.19 4.16
CA HIS A 79 6.72 -0.26 4.58
C HIS A 79 7.29 -1.32 3.61
N ASP A 80 6.50 -2.32 3.24
CA ASP A 80 6.89 -3.38 2.31
C ASP A 80 7.28 -2.81 0.93
N MET A 81 6.58 -1.77 0.46
CA MET A 81 6.96 -1.07 -0.76
C MET A 81 8.34 -0.41 -0.64
N THR A 82 8.69 0.16 0.52
CA THR A 82 9.98 0.85 0.71
C THR A 82 11.19 -0.08 0.65
N VAL A 83 11.00 -1.36 0.93
CA VAL A 83 12.07 -2.38 0.91
C VAL A 83 12.19 -3.10 -0.44
N ALA A 84 11.25 -2.86 -1.36
CA ALA A 84 11.27 -3.46 -2.69
C ALA A 84 12.51 -3.01 -3.50
N LYS A 85 13.13 -3.95 -4.24
CA LYS A 85 14.38 -3.71 -4.99
C LYS A 85 14.36 -2.51 -5.94
N ARG A 86 13.20 -2.18 -6.50
CA ARG A 86 13.02 -1.07 -7.47
C ARG A 86 12.37 0.17 -6.86
N PHE A 87 12.22 0.23 -5.55
CA PHE A 87 11.51 1.31 -4.87
C PHE A 87 12.06 2.70 -5.21
N SER A 88 13.37 2.91 -5.10
CA SER A 88 14.00 4.21 -5.38
C SER A 88 13.77 4.69 -6.82
N LEU A 89 13.81 3.77 -7.78
CA LEU A 89 13.48 4.06 -9.18
C LEU A 89 11.99 4.36 -9.35
N SER A 90 11.10 3.57 -8.73
CA SER A 90 9.67 3.81 -8.83
C SER A 90 9.28 5.16 -8.24
N VAL A 91 9.87 5.56 -7.10
CA VAL A 91 9.64 6.88 -6.47
C VAL A 91 10.08 8.03 -7.37
N SER A 92 11.22 7.91 -8.08
CA SER A 92 11.68 8.99 -8.97
C SER A 92 10.78 9.18 -10.19
N LEU A 93 10.03 8.14 -10.57
CA LEU A 93 9.11 8.13 -11.71
C LEU A 93 7.67 8.53 -11.34
N VAL A 94 7.36 8.68 -10.04
CA VAL A 94 6.03 9.10 -9.57
C VAL A 94 5.71 10.50 -10.09
N ARG A 95 4.54 10.63 -10.72
CA ARG A 95 4.03 11.88 -11.31
C ARG A 95 3.52 12.83 -10.24
N ALA A 96 3.31 14.10 -10.62
CA ALA A 96 2.88 15.13 -9.67
C ALA A 96 1.52 14.81 -9.02
N GLU A 97 0.59 14.24 -9.79
CA GLU A 97 -0.75 13.86 -9.33
C GLU A 97 -0.68 12.72 -8.31
N GLU A 98 0.22 11.77 -8.51
CA GLU A 98 0.44 10.64 -7.59
C GLU A 98 1.15 11.10 -6.31
N ARG A 99 2.05 12.10 -6.39
CA ARG A 99 2.64 12.74 -5.21
C ARG A 99 1.60 13.46 -4.36
N TRP A 100 0.59 14.07 -4.98
CA TRP A 100 -0.52 14.67 -4.24
C TRP A 100 -1.29 13.61 -3.45
N ALA A 101 -1.58 12.45 -4.06
CA ALA A 101 -2.24 11.34 -3.38
C ALA A 101 -1.42 10.84 -2.17
N TRP A 102 -0.10 10.82 -2.30
CA TRP A 102 0.79 10.49 -1.18
C TRP A 102 0.68 11.47 -0.01
N GLY A 103 0.74 12.78 -0.29
CA GLY A 103 0.59 13.81 0.74
C GLY A 103 -0.72 13.65 1.52
N ARG A 104 -1.82 13.44 0.80
CA ARG A 104 -3.15 13.19 1.39
C ARG A 104 -3.22 11.89 2.19
N LEU A 105 -2.55 10.84 1.73
CA LEU A 105 -2.48 9.56 2.43
C LEU A 105 -1.77 9.73 3.77
N LEU A 106 -0.63 10.42 3.79
CA LEU A 106 0.11 10.70 5.01
C LEU A 106 -0.67 11.59 5.98
N GLU A 107 -1.36 12.62 5.51
CA GLU A 107 -2.22 13.47 6.35
C GLU A 107 -3.32 12.64 7.01
N LYS A 108 -3.96 11.75 6.24
CA LYS A 108 -5.02 10.87 6.73
C LYS A 108 -4.51 9.86 7.75
N LEU A 109 -3.33 9.28 7.52
CA LEU A 109 -2.68 8.39 8.49
C LEU A 109 -2.29 9.15 9.77
N HIS A 110 -1.76 10.37 9.64
CA HIS A 110 -1.40 11.19 10.78
C HIS A 110 -2.61 11.51 11.64
N LEU A 111 -3.72 11.93 11.03
CA LEU A 111 -4.98 12.14 11.75
C LEU A 111 -5.44 10.88 12.49
N ALA A 112 -5.41 9.72 11.85
CA ALA A 112 -5.80 8.46 12.48
C ALA A 112 -4.91 8.09 13.68
N VAL A 113 -3.59 8.32 13.56
CA VAL A 113 -2.63 8.13 14.66
C VAL A 113 -2.90 9.10 15.81
N SER A 114 -3.18 10.37 15.51
CA SER A 114 -3.47 11.38 16.55
C SER A 114 -4.81 11.12 17.26
N GLU A 115 -5.80 10.54 16.59
CA GLU A 115 -7.09 10.20 17.19
C GLU A 115 -7.02 8.98 18.12
N ARG A 116 -6.17 7.99 17.79
CA ARG A 116 -6.06 6.71 18.52
C ARG A 116 -4.59 6.31 18.76
N PRO A 117 -3.79 7.13 19.46
CA PRO A 117 -2.35 6.93 19.56
C PRO A 117 -1.97 5.69 20.35
N GLN A 118 -2.73 5.34 21.39
CA GLN A 118 -2.45 4.18 22.25
C GLN A 118 -2.72 2.86 21.51
N ASP A 119 -3.94 2.70 20.96
CA ASP A 119 -4.35 1.50 20.23
C ASP A 119 -3.42 1.18 19.04
N LEU A 120 -2.99 2.22 18.30
CA LEU A 120 -2.10 2.05 17.15
C LEU A 120 -0.66 1.76 17.57
N ALA A 121 -0.20 2.34 18.69
CA ALA A 121 1.14 2.05 19.22
C ALA A 121 1.25 0.59 19.68
N GLU A 122 0.20 0.00 20.25
CA GLU A 122 0.15 -1.44 20.57
C GLU A 122 0.30 -2.33 19.33
N LEU A 123 -0.02 -1.78 18.16
CA LEU A 123 0.12 -2.43 16.85
C LEU A 123 1.35 -1.94 16.07
N ASN A 124 2.33 -1.31 16.75
CA ASN A 124 3.58 -0.79 16.17
C ASN A 124 3.41 0.35 15.14
N VAL A 125 2.25 0.99 15.10
CA VAL A 125 2.00 2.18 14.27
C VAL A 125 2.05 3.42 15.13
N THR A 126 3.09 4.23 14.92
CA THR A 126 3.33 5.46 15.70
C THR A 126 3.61 6.65 14.76
N GLU A 127 3.67 7.86 15.31
CA GLU A 127 4.14 9.04 14.57
C GLU A 127 5.56 8.87 14.00
N TRP A 128 6.41 8.11 14.70
CA TRP A 128 7.73 7.75 14.21
C TRP A 128 7.65 6.87 12.95
N THR A 129 6.75 5.88 12.94
CA THR A 129 6.50 5.02 11.77
C THR A 129 6.15 5.88 10.54
N LEU A 130 5.26 6.86 10.70
CA LEU A 130 4.89 7.78 9.63
C LEU A 130 6.04 8.70 9.19
N SER A 131 6.87 9.15 10.14
CA SER A 131 8.04 9.97 9.85
C SER A 131 9.09 9.20 9.03
N GLN A 132 9.29 7.91 9.32
CA GLN A 132 10.17 7.06 8.52
C GLN A 132 9.64 6.85 7.10
N LEU A 133 8.33 6.66 6.94
CA LEU A 133 7.70 6.55 5.62
C LEU A 133 7.87 7.85 4.81
N LYS A 134 7.65 9.02 5.41
CA LYS A 134 7.90 10.32 4.76
C LYS A 134 9.30 10.42 4.17
N LEU A 135 10.32 10.11 4.98
CA LEU A 135 11.72 10.15 4.55
C LEU A 135 12.00 9.20 3.38
N LYS A 136 11.44 7.99 3.38
CA LYS A 136 11.66 7.00 2.31
C LYS A 136 11.06 7.42 0.97
N PHE A 137 9.89 8.06 0.99
CA PHE A 137 9.21 8.50 -0.22
C PHE A 137 9.68 9.87 -0.73
N ASN A 138 10.71 10.46 -0.10
CA ASN A 138 11.26 11.78 -0.42
C ASN A 138 10.21 12.91 -0.35
N ILE A 139 9.38 12.90 0.69
CA ILE A 139 8.29 13.87 0.90
C ILE A 139 8.43 14.56 2.24
#